data_AF-A0A5J5G3C6-F1
#
_entry.id   AF-A0A5J5G3C6-F1
#
_cell.length_a   1.000
_cell.length_b   1.000
_cell.length_c   1.000
_cell.angle_alpha   90.00
_cell.angle_beta   90.00
_cell.angle_gamma   90.00
#
_symmetry.space_group_name_H-M   'P 1'
#
loop_
_entity.id
_entity.type
_entity.pdbx_description
1 polymer ?
#
loop_
_entity_poly.entity_id
_entity_poly.type
_entity_poly.pdbx_seq_one_letter_code
_entity_poly.pdbx_strand_id
1 'polypeptide(L)'
;MNRWFLDIAVYRRRLFDSAGSDEQLTDFILELLPLQRQMRDSGQVVLIIEMLLYTAFSLYRQRDRQAYGYRCLDKLLTENLFRLSRCQLLDIGMVLSELEQRDPETCWLKRAWHERLESCLGCGDLTAASGVPAEPAPLSSGVAGQPAETIGR
;
A
#
# COMPACT_ATOMS: atom_id res chain seq x y z
N MET A 1 -1.76 20.36 -11.67
CA MET A 1 -1.91 18.98 -11.15
C MET A 1 -1.57 18.03 -12.30
N ASN A 2 -0.52 17.23 -12.18
CA ASN A 2 -0.02 16.40 -13.28
C ASN A 2 -1.10 15.39 -13.72
N ARG A 3 -1.49 15.45 -14.99
CA ARG A 3 -2.53 14.59 -15.62
C ARG A 3 -2.36 13.10 -15.31
N TRP A 4 -1.10 12.67 -15.16
CA TRP A 4 -0.68 11.30 -14.87
C TRP A 4 -1.27 10.66 -13.62
N PHE A 5 -1.56 11.43 -12.56
CA PHE A 5 -2.14 10.87 -11.34
C PHE A 5 -3.61 10.46 -11.50
N LEU A 6 -4.37 11.18 -12.35
CA LEU A 6 -5.74 10.79 -12.70
C LEU A 6 -5.74 9.54 -13.57
N ASP A 7 -4.72 9.40 -14.44
CA ASP A 7 -4.59 8.24 -15.31
C ASP A 7 -4.29 6.96 -14.51
N ILE A 8 -3.48 7.03 -13.44
CA ILE A 8 -3.15 5.87 -12.58
C ILE A 8 -4.40 5.21 -11.98
N ALA A 9 -5.33 6.00 -11.43
CA ALA A 9 -6.55 5.47 -10.82
C ALA A 9 -7.44 4.78 -11.87
N VAL A 10 -7.50 5.32 -13.08
CA VAL A 10 -8.20 4.73 -14.23
C VAL A 10 -7.54 3.40 -14.64
N TYR A 11 -6.21 3.36 -14.72
CA TYR A 11 -5.46 2.14 -15.06
C TYR A 11 -5.65 1.03 -14.03
N ARG A 12 -5.58 1.36 -12.73
CA ARG A 12 -5.85 0.39 -11.65
C ARG A 12 -7.25 -0.21 -11.79
N ARG A 13 -8.26 0.66 -11.92
CA ARG A 13 -9.64 0.22 -12.04
C ARG A 13 -9.84 -0.70 -13.24
N ARG A 14 -9.27 -0.36 -14.40
CA ARG A 14 -9.37 -1.19 -15.60
C ARG A 14 -8.73 -2.57 -15.43
N LEU A 15 -7.60 -2.66 -14.72
CA LEU A 15 -6.92 -3.93 -14.44
C LEU A 15 -7.80 -4.91 -13.66
N PHE A 16 -8.58 -4.40 -12.70
CA PHE A 16 -9.39 -5.23 -11.79
C PHE A 16 -10.89 -5.32 -12.13
N ASP A 17 -11.46 -4.38 -12.90
CA ASP A 17 -12.88 -4.41 -13.32
C ASP A 17 -13.13 -5.30 -14.54
N SER A 18 -12.12 -5.51 -15.40
CA SER A 18 -12.28 -6.34 -16.61
C SER A 18 -12.27 -7.83 -16.27
N ALA A 19 -13.01 -8.66 -17.01
CA ALA A 19 -12.97 -10.12 -16.92
C ALA A 19 -11.66 -10.64 -17.57
N GLY A 20 -10.52 -10.21 -17.03
CA GLY A 20 -9.16 -10.34 -17.52
C GLY A 20 -8.83 -11.70 -18.12
N SER A 21 -9.07 -11.81 -19.43
CA SER A 21 -8.42 -12.80 -20.26
C SER A 21 -6.96 -12.42 -20.42
N ASP A 22 -6.10 -13.40 -20.72
CA ASP A 22 -4.69 -13.16 -21.02
C ASP A 22 -4.52 -12.17 -22.19
N GLU A 23 -5.48 -12.12 -23.13
CA GLU A 23 -5.53 -11.12 -24.22
C GLU A 23 -5.74 -9.71 -23.68
N GLN A 24 -6.72 -9.49 -22.81
CA GLN A 24 -6.97 -8.19 -22.19
C GLN A 24 -5.78 -7.73 -21.32
N LEU A 25 -5.13 -8.66 -20.62
CA LEU A 25 -3.91 -8.37 -19.87
C LEU A 25 -2.74 -8.01 -20.80
N THR A 26 -2.63 -8.68 -21.95
CA THR A 26 -1.65 -8.37 -22.98
C THR A 26 -1.86 -6.95 -23.51
N ASP A 27 -3.09 -6.60 -23.89
CA ASP A 27 -3.43 -5.27 -24.40
C ASP A 27 -3.15 -4.18 -23.36
N PHE A 28 -3.49 -4.46 -22.10
CA PHE A 28 -3.21 -3.55 -20.99
C PHE A 28 -1.70 -3.32 -20.81
N ILE A 29 -0.88 -4.37 -20.89
CA ILE A 29 0.59 -4.24 -20.82
C ILE A 29 1.14 -3.43 -22.00
N LEU A 30 0.65 -3.70 -23.21
CA LEU A 30 1.08 -2.99 -24.42
C LEU A 30 0.75 -1.50 -24.35
N GLU A 31 -0.32 -1.12 -23.64
CA GLU A 31 -0.67 0.27 -23.38
C GLU A 31 0.17 0.93 -22.28
N LEU A 32 0.50 0.19 -21.21
CA LEU A 32 1.29 0.71 -20.10
C LEU A 32 2.79 0.87 -20.43
N LEU A 33 3.35 0.01 -21.29
CA LEU A 33 4.77 0.05 -21.65
C LEU A 33 5.25 1.40 -22.23
N PRO A 34 4.53 2.02 -23.19
CA PRO A 34 4.84 3.37 -23.65
C PRO A 34 4.84 4.41 -22.53
N LEU A 35 3.88 4.34 -21.62
CA LEU A 35 3.76 5.28 -20.49
C LEU A 35 4.95 5.12 -19.53
N GLN A 36 5.33 3.88 -19.20
CA GLN A 36 6.52 3.60 -18.39
C GLN A 36 7.77 4.25 -18.99
N ARG A 37 7.96 4.15 -20.31
CA ARG A 37 9.11 4.74 -21.02
C ARG A 37 9.09 6.27 -20.98
N GLN A 38 7.93 6.89 -21.18
CA GLN A 38 7.77 8.35 -21.13
C GLN A 38 8.01 8.92 -19.72
N MET A 39 7.67 8.13 -18.70
CA MET A 39 7.73 8.55 -17.29
C MET A 39 9.01 8.12 -16.58
N ARG A 40 9.99 7.53 -17.29
CA ARG A 40 11.22 7.00 -16.71
C ARG A 40 11.95 8.05 -15.85
N ASP A 41 11.93 9.31 -16.27
CA ASP A 41 12.60 10.41 -15.56
C ASP A 41 11.78 10.94 -14.37
N SER A 42 10.51 10.54 -14.26
CA SER A 42 9.58 10.98 -13.20
C SER A 42 9.54 10.04 -11.97
N GLY A 43 10.56 9.18 -11.80
CA GLY A 43 10.88 8.40 -10.58
C GLY A 43 9.70 7.78 -9.81
N GLN A 44 8.98 8.58 -9.04
CA GLN A 44 7.79 8.16 -8.28
C GLN A 44 6.63 7.67 -9.15
N VAL A 45 6.41 8.28 -10.33
CA VAL A 45 5.31 7.89 -11.23
C VAL A 45 5.60 6.57 -11.92
N VAL A 46 6.87 6.34 -12.32
CA VAL A 46 7.27 5.09 -12.98
C VAL A 46 7.10 3.89 -12.06
N LEU A 47 7.34 4.03 -10.75
CA LEU A 47 7.13 2.95 -9.77
C LEU A 47 5.68 2.45 -9.75
N ILE A 48 4.70 3.36 -9.85
CA ILE A 48 3.29 2.97 -9.85
C ILE A 48 2.91 2.27 -11.16
N ILE A 49 3.43 2.75 -12.29
CA ILE A 49 3.22 2.09 -13.59
C ILE A 49 3.87 0.70 -13.60
N GLU A 50 5.08 0.56 -13.06
CA GLU A 50 5.77 -0.73 -12.91
C GLU A 50 5.00 -1.70 -12.01
N MET A 51 4.44 -1.19 -10.92
CA MET A 51 3.56 -1.98 -10.07
C MET A 51 2.36 -2.52 -10.86
N LEU A 52 1.64 -1.66 -11.58
CA LEU A 52 0.47 -2.08 -12.37
C LEU A 52 0.85 -3.09 -13.48
N LEU A 53 2.01 -2.92 -14.11
CA LEU A 53 2.56 -3.87 -15.08
C LEU A 53 2.81 -5.24 -14.44
N TYR A 54 3.49 -5.29 -13.30
CA TYR A 54 3.80 -6.56 -12.62
C TYR A 54 2.55 -7.23 -12.05
N THR A 55 1.58 -6.46 -11.56
CA THR A 55 0.25 -6.96 -11.18
C THR A 55 -0.47 -7.56 -12.39
N ALA A 56 -0.39 -6.94 -13.57
CA ALA A 56 -0.97 -7.52 -14.79
C ALA A 56 -0.31 -8.86 -15.16
N PHE A 57 1.03 -8.98 -15.04
CA PHE A 57 1.72 -10.26 -15.23
C PHE A 57 1.29 -11.33 -14.23
N SER A 58 1.08 -10.94 -12.97
CA SER A 58 0.60 -11.82 -11.90
C SER A 58 -0.79 -12.41 -12.15
N LEU A 59 -1.63 -11.73 -12.94
CA LEU A 59 -2.99 -12.19 -13.23
C LEU A 59 -3.08 -13.13 -14.43
N TYR A 60 -1.97 -13.43 -15.12
CA TYR A 60 -1.98 -14.37 -16.24
C TYR A 60 -2.30 -15.79 -15.78
N ARG A 61 -3.01 -16.54 -16.62
CA ARG A 61 -3.23 -17.98 -16.40
C ARG A 61 -1.96 -18.81 -16.59
N GLN A 62 -1.03 -18.34 -17.42
CA GLN A 62 0.24 -19.01 -17.64
C GLN A 62 1.15 -18.87 -16.40
N ARG A 63 1.42 -20.00 -15.74
CA ARG A 63 2.19 -20.09 -14.48
C ARG A 63 3.54 -19.37 -14.52
N ASP A 64 4.27 -19.45 -15.64
CA ASP A 64 5.58 -18.78 -15.78
C ASP A 64 5.48 -17.26 -15.73
N ARG A 65 4.47 -16.69 -16.40
CA ARG A 65 4.21 -15.24 -16.45
C ARG A 65 3.73 -14.73 -15.10
N GLN A 66 2.84 -15.49 -14.48
CA GLN A 66 2.34 -15.22 -13.15
C GLN A 66 3.48 -15.20 -12.11
N ALA A 67 4.32 -16.23 -12.08
CA ALA A 67 5.47 -16.30 -11.17
C ALA A 67 6.52 -15.21 -11.45
N TYR A 68 6.68 -14.80 -12.70
CA TYR A 68 7.50 -13.65 -13.06
C TYR A 68 6.92 -12.35 -12.48
N GLY A 69 5.61 -12.11 -12.67
CA GLY A 69 4.90 -10.96 -12.10
C GLY A 69 5.10 -10.86 -10.59
N TYR A 70 4.90 -11.96 -9.86
CA TYR A 70 5.09 -12.00 -8.40
C TYR A 70 6.51 -11.63 -7.97
N ARG A 71 7.52 -12.21 -8.61
CA ARG A 71 8.92 -11.92 -8.28
C ARG A 71 9.28 -10.46 -8.55
N CYS A 72 8.81 -9.92 -9.67
CA CYS A 72 9.05 -8.53 -10.02
C CYS A 72 8.34 -7.58 -9.05
N LEU A 73 7.10 -7.87 -8.68
CA LEU A 73 6.33 -7.07 -7.73
C LEU A 73 6.99 -7.08 -6.34
N ASP A 74 7.37 -8.25 -5.82
CA ASP A 74 8.05 -8.36 -4.52
C ASP A 74 9.38 -7.60 -4.48
N LYS A 75 10.18 -7.72 -5.56
CA LYS A 75 11.45 -7.00 -5.69
C LYS A 75 11.22 -5.48 -5.75
N LEU A 76 10.29 -5.02 -6.57
CA LEU A 76 9.96 -3.60 -6.71
C LEU A 76 9.58 -2.97 -5.36
N LEU A 77 8.71 -3.65 -4.61
CA LEU A 77 8.24 -3.19 -3.30
C LEU A 77 9.37 -3.17 -2.26
N THR A 78 10.23 -4.19 -2.27
CA THR A 78 11.36 -4.30 -1.34
C THR A 78 12.40 -3.20 -1.59
N GLU A 79 12.78 -2.98 -2.85
CA GLU A 79 13.85 -2.03 -3.21
C GLU A 79 13.42 -0.56 -3.04
N ASN A 80 12.12 -0.27 -3.09
CA ASN A 80 11.61 1.10 -3.10
C ASN A 80 10.87 1.50 -1.84
N LEU A 81 10.71 0.62 -0.84
CA LEU A 81 9.93 0.89 0.38
C LEU A 81 10.21 2.26 1.01
N PHE A 82 11.49 2.61 1.19
CA PHE A 82 11.92 3.87 1.82
C PHE A 82 11.79 5.11 0.93
N ARG A 83 11.51 4.92 -0.37
CA ARG A 83 11.39 6.00 -1.37
C ARG A 83 9.93 6.38 -1.63
N LEU A 84 8.99 5.61 -1.09
CA LEU A 84 7.57 5.78 -1.31
C LEU A 84 6.97 6.75 -0.29
N SER A 85 6.18 7.69 -0.78
CA SER A 85 5.36 8.59 0.05
C SER A 85 4.20 7.83 0.69
N ARG A 86 3.64 8.36 1.79
CA ARG A 86 2.47 7.78 2.48
C ARG A 86 1.29 7.50 1.53
N CYS A 87 1.03 8.39 0.57
CA CYS A 87 -0.03 8.19 -0.43
C CYS A 87 0.26 6.97 -1.33
N GLN A 88 1.50 6.83 -1.77
CA GLN A 88 1.91 5.69 -2.61
C GLN A 88 1.84 4.37 -1.83
N LEU A 89 2.18 4.37 -0.54
CA LEU A 89 2.04 3.18 0.32
C LEU A 89 0.57 2.73 0.41
N LEU A 90 -0.38 3.68 0.52
CA LEU A 90 -1.81 3.39 0.50
C LEU A 90 -2.26 2.84 -0.86
N ASP A 91 -1.82 3.46 -1.97
CA ASP A 91 -2.13 2.99 -3.32
C ASP A 91 -1.64 1.55 -3.57
N ILE A 92 -0.42 1.24 -3.12
CA ILE A 92 0.14 -0.12 -3.15
C ILE A 92 -0.72 -1.07 -2.32
N GLY A 93 -1.11 -0.68 -1.10
CA GLY A 93 -1.96 -1.49 -0.24
C GLY A 93 -3.32 -1.82 -0.88
N MET A 94 -3.90 -0.86 -1.61
CA MET A 94 -5.13 -1.09 -2.39
C MET A 94 -4.89 -2.10 -3.52
N VAL A 95 -3.84 -1.93 -4.32
CA VAL A 95 -3.51 -2.86 -5.42
C VAL A 95 -3.26 -4.28 -4.92
N LEU A 96 -2.52 -4.43 -3.82
CA LEU A 96 -2.26 -5.75 -3.23
C LEU A 96 -3.53 -6.39 -2.67
N SER A 97 -4.47 -5.58 -2.16
CA SER A 97 -5.77 -6.08 -1.69
C SER A 97 -6.67 -6.53 -2.85
N GLU A 98 -6.70 -5.77 -3.95
CA GLU A 98 -7.44 -6.14 -5.17
C GLU A 98 -6.81 -7.38 -5.83
N LEU A 99 -5.47 -7.50 -5.82
CA LEU A 99 -4.76 -8.68 -6.28
C LEU A 99 -5.07 -9.92 -5.44
N GLU A 100 -5.06 -9.81 -4.11
CA GLU A 100 -5.43 -10.89 -3.19
C GLU A 100 -6.88 -11.37 -3.40
N GLN A 101 -7.82 -10.43 -3.61
CA GLN A 101 -9.21 -10.79 -3.89
C GLN A 101 -9.36 -11.58 -5.19
N ARG A 102 -8.52 -11.26 -6.18
CA ARG A 102 -8.60 -11.87 -7.52
C ARG A 102 -7.79 -13.15 -7.65
N ASP A 103 -6.66 -13.22 -6.97
CA ASP A 103 -5.84 -14.42 -6.80
C ASP A 103 -5.46 -14.58 -5.30
N PRO A 104 -6.23 -15.39 -4.54
CA PRO A 104 -5.97 -15.63 -3.12
C PRO A 104 -4.61 -16.25 -2.83
N GLU A 105 -3.95 -16.90 -3.80
CA GLU A 105 -2.60 -17.44 -3.63
C GLU A 105 -1.56 -16.34 -3.39
N THR A 106 -1.91 -15.08 -3.67
CA THR A 106 -1.02 -13.91 -3.49
C THR A 106 -1.07 -13.29 -2.10
N CYS A 107 -1.89 -13.83 -1.17
CA CYS A 107 -2.03 -13.28 0.18
C CYS A 107 -0.71 -13.14 0.95
N TRP A 108 0.30 -13.98 0.64
CA TRP A 108 1.62 -13.89 1.24
C TRP A 108 2.36 -12.59 0.85
N LEU A 109 2.13 -12.07 -0.36
CA LEU A 109 2.79 -10.85 -0.85
C LEU A 109 2.31 -9.63 -0.06
N LYS A 110 1.00 -9.54 0.17
CA LYS A 110 0.40 -8.49 1.00
C LYS A 110 0.83 -8.59 2.47
N ARG A 111 0.91 -9.80 3.02
CA ARG A 111 1.45 -10.01 4.38
C ARG A 111 2.90 -9.56 4.50
N ALA A 112 3.76 -10.00 3.58
CA ALA A 112 5.16 -9.60 3.55
C ALA A 112 5.31 -8.08 3.41
N TRP A 113 4.45 -7.44 2.60
CA TRP A 113 4.39 -5.98 2.49
C TRP A 113 4.05 -5.30 3.84
N HIS A 114 3.00 -5.75 4.52
CA HIS A 114 2.63 -5.19 5.83
C HIS A 114 3.72 -5.40 6.90
N GLU A 115 4.28 -6.60 7.00
CA GLU A 115 5.38 -6.89 7.95
C GLU A 115 6.58 -5.97 7.72
N ARG A 116 6.92 -5.71 6.45
CA ARG A 116 7.98 -4.75 6.08
C ARG A 116 7.62 -3.33 6.47
N LEU A 117 6.38 -2.89 6.23
CA LEU A 117 5.92 -1.57 6.64
C LEU A 117 6.02 -1.37 8.15
N GLU A 118 5.56 -2.34 8.93
CA GLU A 118 5.62 -2.30 10.40
C GLU A 118 7.06 -2.25 10.89
N SER A 119 7.93 -3.09 10.31
CA SER A 119 9.37 -3.13 10.64
C SER A 119 10.10 -1.83 10.28
N CYS A 120 9.78 -1.23 9.14
CA CYS A 120 10.50 -0.06 8.62
C CYS A 120 9.95 1.29 9.12
N LEU A 121 8.65 1.38 9.42
CA LEU A 121 8.02 2.64 9.84
C LEU A 121 7.84 2.75 11.36
N GLY A 122 8.06 1.65 12.10
CA GLY A 122 7.73 1.58 13.51
C GLY A 122 6.21 1.59 13.72
N CYS A 123 5.75 0.91 14.77
CA CYS A 123 4.34 0.61 15.03
C CYS A 123 3.45 1.84 15.42
N GLY A 124 3.81 3.07 15.01
CA GLY A 124 3.26 4.31 15.57
C GLY A 124 2.09 4.97 14.83
N ASP A 125 1.99 4.84 13.50
CA ASP A 125 1.22 5.84 12.72
C ASP A 125 0.18 5.29 11.73
N LEU A 126 0.06 3.97 11.53
CA LEU A 126 -0.87 3.41 10.54
C LEU A 126 -2.26 3.07 11.09
N THR A 127 -2.45 3.06 12.42
CA THR A 127 -3.73 2.77 13.08
C THR A 127 -4.64 3.99 13.25
N ALA A 128 -4.15 5.22 13.02
CA ALA A 128 -4.96 6.44 13.17
C ALA A 128 -6.03 6.63 12.06
N ALA A 129 -6.08 5.76 11.05
CA ALA A 129 -7.07 5.81 9.97
C ALA A 129 -8.31 4.92 10.19
N SER A 130 -8.35 4.13 11.27
CA SER A 130 -9.56 3.40 11.66
C SER A 130 -10.21 4.12 12.83
N GLY A 131 -11.26 4.88 12.54
CA GLY A 131 -11.92 5.80 13.46
C GLY A 131 -12.53 5.15 14.69
N VAL A 132 -11.71 4.92 15.71
CA VAL A 132 -12.15 4.77 17.09
C VAL A 132 -11.55 5.94 17.88
N PRO A 133 -12.36 6.87 18.42
CA PRO A 133 -11.81 7.90 19.29
C PRO A 133 -11.16 7.21 20.48
N ALA A 134 -9.87 7.53 20.71
CA ALA A 134 -9.18 7.14 21.92
C ALA A 134 -9.99 7.64 23.12
N GLU A 135 -10.53 6.71 23.89
CA GLU A 135 -11.23 6.98 25.13
C GLU A 135 -10.24 7.74 26.05
N PRO A 136 -10.56 8.97 26.50
CA PRO A 136 -9.66 9.71 27.36
C PRO A 136 -9.54 8.97 28.69
N ALA A 137 -8.29 8.80 29.13
CA ALA A 137 -7.96 8.18 30.41
C ALA A 137 -8.81 8.79 31.55
N PRO A 138 -9.35 7.98 32.47
CA PRO A 138 -10.11 8.51 33.59
C PRO A 138 -9.21 9.43 34.43
N LEU A 139 -9.64 10.67 34.57
CA LEU A 139 -9.10 11.63 35.54
C LEU A 139 -9.34 11.05 36.94
N SER A 140 -8.30 10.48 37.54
CA SER A 140 -8.30 10.16 38.97
C SER A 140 -8.40 11.47 39.76
N SER A 141 -9.61 11.78 40.19
CA SER A 141 -9.95 12.84 41.12
C SER A 141 -9.27 12.60 42.47
N GLY A 142 -8.79 13.68 43.08
CA GLY A 142 -7.83 13.66 44.17
C GLY A 142 -8.31 13.15 45.52
N VAL A 143 -7.33 13.01 46.42
CA VAL A 143 -7.53 13.25 47.86
C VAL A 143 -6.33 14.06 48.34
N ALA A 144 -6.58 15.34 48.61
CA ALA A 144 -5.67 16.20 49.36
C ALA A 144 -5.79 15.80 50.85
N GLY A 145 -4.76 15.15 51.38
CA GLY A 145 -4.60 14.95 52.82
C GLY A 145 -4.01 16.23 53.43
N GLN A 146 -4.81 16.93 54.24
CA GLN A 146 -4.33 18.00 55.12
C GLN A 146 -3.43 17.40 56.23
N PRO A 147 -2.38 18.11 56.66
CA PRO A 147 -1.91 18.03 58.04
C PRO A 147 -2.42 19.25 58.82
N ALA A 148 -3.24 18.99 59.83
CA ALA A 148 -3.50 19.93 60.92
C ALA A 148 -2.63 19.52 62.13
N GLU A 149 -2.32 20.51 62.97
CA GLU A 149 -1.70 20.46 64.30
C GLU A 149 -0.16 20.59 64.34
N THR A 150 0.48 21.44 65.16
CA THR A 150 0.05 22.44 66.16
C THR A 150 1.29 23.28 66.53
N ILE A 151 1.17 24.61 66.63
CA ILE A 151 2.14 25.48 67.31
C ILE A 151 1.38 26.36 68.30
N GLY A 152 1.82 26.34 69.57
CA GLY A 152 1.77 27.51 70.45
C GLY A 152 1.04 27.32 71.78
N ARG A 153 1.79 26.95 72.82
CA ARG A 153 1.94 27.73 74.06
C ARG A 153 3.29 27.45 74.69
#